data_AF-A0A1W1VZ45-F1
#
_entry.id   AF-A0A1W1VZ45-F1
#
_cell.length_a   1.000
_cell.length_b   1.000
_cell.length_c   1.000
_cell.angle_alpha   90.00
_cell.angle_beta   90.00
_cell.angle_gamma   90.00
#
_symmetry.space_group_name_H-M   'P 1'
#
loop_
_entity.id
_entity.type
_entity.pdbx_description
1 polymer ?
#
loop_
_entity_poly.entity_id
_entity_poly.type
_entity_poly.pdbx_seq_one_letter_code
_entity_poly.pdbx_strand_id
1 'polypeptide(L)'
;MKKYAVLLLSFVALAFRPAEEKQIQVFLVGDSTMANKPDRSKPERGWGMYLDQFFDAQTSVQNHGTNGRSTRNFRHEGRWAKLLAKEYPKWQQKWANPTGAKL
;
A
#
# COMPACT_ATOMS: atom_id res chain seq x y z
N MET A 1 -10.69 -49.99 -5.27
CA MET A 1 -11.04 -48.92 -6.24
C MET A 1 -11.48 -47.62 -5.55
N LYS A 2 -12.43 -47.62 -4.60
CA LYS A 2 -12.89 -46.40 -3.88
C LYS A 2 -11.77 -45.60 -3.17
N LYS A 3 -10.77 -46.27 -2.59
CA LYS A 3 -9.64 -45.62 -1.87
C LYS A 3 -8.79 -44.75 -2.80
N TYR A 4 -8.56 -45.24 -4.02
CA TYR A 4 -7.82 -44.50 -5.05
C TYR A 4 -8.64 -43.36 -5.62
N ALA A 5 -9.97 -43.52 -5.74
CA ALA A 5 -10.86 -42.43 -6.12
C ALA A 5 -10.83 -41.26 -5.12
N VAL A 6 -10.77 -41.55 -3.81
CA VAL A 6 -10.64 -40.51 -2.77
C VAL A 6 -9.30 -39.79 -2.85
N LEU A 7 -8.20 -40.53 -3.05
CA LEU A 7 -6.87 -39.92 -3.22
C LEU A 7 -6.80 -39.04 -4.48
N LEU A 8 -7.38 -39.49 -5.59
CA LEU A 8 -7.40 -38.74 -6.84
C LEU A 8 -8.26 -37.48 -6.71
N LEU A 9 -9.41 -37.55 -6.03
CA LEU A 9 -10.27 -36.39 -5.75
C LEU A 9 -9.55 -35.36 -4.87
N SER A 10 -8.82 -35.80 -3.85
CA SER A 10 -8.04 -34.91 -2.99
C SER A 10 -6.91 -34.21 -3.76
N PHE A 11 -6.23 -34.92 -4.66
CA PHE A 11 -5.17 -34.36 -5.50
C PHE A 11 -5.70 -33.31 -6.49
N VAL A 12 -6.87 -33.56 -7.08
CA VAL A 12 -7.54 -32.59 -7.96
C VAL A 12 -7.98 -31.35 -7.18
N ALA A 13 -8.52 -31.50 -5.97
CA ALA A 13 -8.90 -30.35 -5.13
C ALA A 13 -7.70 -29.47 -4.76
N LEU A 14 -6.53 -30.07 -4.50
CA LEU A 14 -5.26 -29.37 -4.25
C LEU A 14 -4.68 -28.66 -5.48
N ALA A 15 -5.09 -29.06 -6.69
CA ALA A 15 -4.67 -28.42 -7.93
C ALA A 15 -5.44 -27.13 -8.24
N PHE A 16 -6.63 -26.94 -7.65
CA PHE A 16 -7.37 -25.68 -7.72
C PHE A 16 -6.73 -24.64 -6.81
N ARG A 17 -5.82 -23.84 -7.37
CA ARG A 17 -5.36 -22.60 -6.74
C ARG A 17 -6.27 -21.47 -7.20
N PRO A 18 -6.94 -20.73 -6.31
CA PRO A 18 -7.63 -19.51 -6.70
C PRO A 18 -6.61 -18.56 -7.34
N ALA A 19 -7.03 -17.87 -8.40
CA ALA A 19 -6.19 -16.86 -9.02
C ALA A 19 -5.87 -15.79 -7.98
N GLU A 20 -4.58 -15.47 -7.83
CA GLU A 20 -4.15 -14.40 -6.94
C GLU A 20 -4.57 -13.07 -7.58
N GLU A 21 -5.68 -12.51 -7.09
CA GLU A 21 -6.10 -11.18 -7.52
C GLU A 21 -5.08 -10.16 -7.05
N LYS A 22 -4.44 -9.51 -8.01
CA LYS A 22 -3.40 -8.53 -7.75
C LYS A 22 -4.04 -7.24 -7.26
N GLN A 23 -4.05 -7.03 -5.95
CA GLN A 23 -4.48 -5.77 -5.37
C GLN A 23 -3.50 -4.63 -5.70
N ILE A 24 -4.03 -3.53 -6.18
CA ILE A 24 -3.30 -2.29 -6.46
C ILE A 24 -3.27 -1.47 -5.17
N GLN A 25 -2.09 -0.99 -4.78
CA GLN A 25 -1.93 -0.10 -3.64
C GLN A 25 -1.50 1.29 -4.11
N VAL A 26 -2.23 2.32 -3.70
CA VAL A 26 -1.95 3.72 -4.01
C VAL A 26 -1.53 4.43 -2.73
N PHE A 27 -0.29 4.92 -2.67
CA PHE A 27 0.23 5.65 -1.52
C PHE A 27 0.24 7.14 -1.80
N LEU A 28 -0.47 7.91 -0.97
CA LEU A 28 -0.52 9.37 -1.11
C LEU A 28 0.46 10.02 -0.13
N VAL A 29 1.38 10.84 -0.62
CA VAL A 29 2.31 11.65 0.19
C VAL A 29 2.19 13.12 -0.20
N GLY A 30 1.94 13.99 0.78
CA GLY A 30 1.57 15.39 0.54
C GLY A 30 1.28 16.16 1.82
N ASP A 31 0.72 17.37 1.66
CA ASP A 31 0.56 18.35 2.72
C ASP A 31 -0.86 18.37 3.33
N SER A 32 -1.25 19.51 3.93
CA SER A 32 -2.56 19.72 4.54
C SER A 32 -3.74 19.59 3.57
N THR A 33 -3.55 19.91 2.29
CA THR A 33 -4.63 19.83 1.27
C THR A 33 -5.03 18.40 0.97
N MET A 34 -4.15 17.43 1.27
CA MET A 34 -4.37 16.01 1.05
C MET A 34 -4.61 15.24 2.34
N ALA A 35 -4.10 15.73 3.48
CA ALA A 35 -4.09 15.03 4.76
C ALA A 35 -5.47 14.59 5.27
N ASN A 36 -5.50 13.46 5.97
CA ASN A 36 -6.68 12.99 6.67
C ASN A 36 -7.03 13.91 7.87
N LYS A 37 -8.29 14.34 7.94
CA LYS A 37 -8.84 15.21 9.00
C LYS A 37 -9.96 14.46 9.73
N PRO A 38 -9.63 13.62 10.73
CA PRO A 38 -10.62 12.78 11.41
C PRO A 38 -11.59 13.58 12.28
N ASP A 39 -11.19 14.79 12.68
CA ASP A 39 -12.02 15.72 13.46
C ASP A 39 -13.20 16.21 12.61
N ARG A 40 -14.39 15.65 12.92
CA ARG A 40 -15.64 15.98 12.23
C ARG A 40 -16.19 17.35 12.60
N SER A 41 -15.77 17.94 13.73
CA SER A 41 -16.25 19.28 14.12
C SER A 41 -15.59 20.40 13.33
N LYS A 42 -14.53 20.10 12.57
CA LYS A 42 -13.86 21.05 11.67
C LYS A 42 -14.30 20.81 10.22
N PRO A 43 -14.50 21.87 9.41
CA PRO A 43 -14.87 21.74 8.01
C PRO A 43 -13.69 21.31 7.12
N GLU A 44 -12.46 21.41 7.61
CA GLU A 44 -11.26 21.08 6.84
C GLU A 44 -11.25 19.59 6.45
N ARG A 45 -11.05 19.32 5.16
CA ARG A 45 -10.90 17.98 4.60
C ARG A 45 -9.80 17.98 3.54
N GLY A 46 -8.95 16.96 3.56
CA GLY A 46 -8.01 16.73 2.48
C GLY A 46 -8.64 15.94 1.34
N TRP A 47 -8.28 16.24 0.09
CA TRP A 47 -8.82 15.52 -1.08
C TRP A 47 -8.53 14.01 -1.03
N GLY A 48 -7.38 13.63 -0.44
CA GLY A 48 -6.97 12.23 -0.29
C GLY A 48 -7.88 11.40 0.64
N MET A 49 -8.72 12.03 1.47
CA MET A 49 -9.71 11.32 2.31
C MET A 49 -10.80 10.63 1.48
N TYR A 50 -11.07 11.15 0.28
CA TYR A 50 -12.18 10.70 -0.57
C TYR A 50 -11.71 9.93 -1.79
N LEU A 51 -10.41 9.95 -2.08
CA LEU A 51 -9.85 9.37 -3.30
C LEU A 51 -10.18 7.87 -3.45
N ASP A 52 -10.18 7.14 -2.33
CA ASP A 52 -10.50 5.70 -2.30
C ASP A 52 -11.88 5.36 -2.89
N GLN A 53 -12.84 6.29 -2.80
CA GLN A 53 -14.22 6.10 -3.27
C GLN A 53 -14.33 6.06 -4.80
N PHE A 54 -13.29 6.46 -5.51
CA PHE A 54 -13.25 6.47 -6.97
C PHE A 54 -12.60 5.20 -7.55
N PHE A 55 -12.23 4.24 -6.71
CA PHE A 55 -11.65 2.98 -7.15
C PHE A 55 -12.54 1.78 -6.81
N ASP A 56 -12.26 0.66 -7.47
CA ASP A 56 -12.88 -0.63 -7.20
C ASP A 56 -12.22 -1.33 -5.99
N ALA A 57 -12.82 -2.44 -5.55
CA ALA A 57 -12.32 -3.24 -4.42
C ALA A 57 -10.93 -3.86 -4.67
N GLN A 58 -10.42 -3.80 -5.89
CA GLN A 58 -9.08 -4.28 -6.23
C GLN A 58 -8.01 -3.24 -5.93
N THR A 59 -8.39 -2.01 -5.58
CA THR A 59 -7.48 -0.92 -5.26
C THR A 59 -7.64 -0.48 -3.81
N SER A 60 -6.53 -0.24 -3.13
CA SER A 60 -6.50 0.32 -1.78
C SER A 60 -5.69 1.61 -1.75
N VAL A 61 -6.29 2.70 -1.27
CA VAL A 61 -5.62 3.99 -1.10
C VAL A 61 -5.14 4.18 0.34
N GLN A 62 -3.82 4.30 0.54
CA GLN A 62 -3.20 4.65 1.80
C GLN A 62 -2.76 6.13 1.82
N ASN A 63 -3.53 6.98 2.50
CA ASN A 63 -3.24 8.41 2.60
C ASN A 63 -2.29 8.74 3.77
N HIS A 64 -1.07 9.17 3.45
CA HIS A 64 -0.04 9.61 4.40
C HIS A 64 0.18 11.14 4.39
N GLY A 65 -0.78 11.91 3.84
CA GLY A 65 -0.74 13.37 3.88
C GLY A 65 -0.64 13.92 5.30
N THR A 66 0.23 14.89 5.52
CA THR A 66 0.45 15.48 6.85
C THR A 66 0.53 17.01 6.75
N ASN A 67 -0.17 17.74 7.61
CA ASN A 67 -0.25 19.21 7.58
C ASN A 67 1.12 19.88 7.63
N GLY A 68 1.40 20.89 6.80
CA GLY A 68 2.62 21.69 6.92
C GLY A 68 3.93 20.93 6.67
N ARG A 69 3.88 19.81 5.94
CA ARG A 69 5.07 19.04 5.57
C ARG A 69 5.40 19.36 4.11
N SER A 70 6.63 19.83 3.89
CA SER A 70 7.21 19.87 2.57
C SER A 70 7.77 18.49 2.20
N THR A 71 7.97 18.24 0.90
CA THR A 71 8.65 17.05 0.39
C THR A 71 10.03 16.86 1.05
N ARG A 72 10.71 17.96 1.38
CA ARG A 72 12.01 17.95 2.07
C ARG A 72 11.89 17.40 3.49
N ASN A 73 10.94 17.87 4.29
CA ASN A 73 10.76 17.38 5.66
C ASN A 73 10.29 15.92 5.68
N PHE A 74 9.41 15.53 4.77
CA PHE A 74 8.95 14.13 4.69
C PHE A 74 10.09 13.13 4.46
N ARG A 75 11.08 13.53 3.65
CA ARG A 75 12.31 12.76 3.43
C ARG A 75 13.21 12.76 4.65
N HIS A 76 13.52 13.93 5.21
CA HIS A 76 14.41 14.05 6.37
C HIS A 76 13.86 13.34 7.62
N GLU A 77 12.54 13.31 7.81
CA GLU A 77 11.88 12.58 8.90
C GLU A 77 11.85 11.04 8.66
N GLY A 78 12.44 10.55 7.57
CA GLY A 78 12.54 9.11 7.28
C GLY A 78 11.20 8.44 6.95
N ARG A 79 10.12 9.21 6.76
CA ARG A 79 8.77 8.67 6.50
C ARG A 79 8.71 7.93 5.17
N TRP A 80 9.42 8.43 4.16
CA TRP A 80 9.55 7.78 2.86
C TRP A 80 10.22 6.40 2.99
N ALA A 81 11.34 6.34 3.72
CA ALA A 81 12.04 5.08 3.96
C ALA A 81 11.17 4.08 4.75
N LYS A 82 10.42 4.56 5.76
CA LYS A 82 9.51 3.72 6.54
C LYS A 82 8.37 3.15 5.70
N LEU A 83 7.78 3.95 4.81
CA LEU A 83 6.72 3.53 3.89
C LEU A 83 7.22 2.47 2.90
N LEU A 84 8.36 2.73 2.26
CA LEU A 84 8.98 1.77 1.34
C LEU A 84 9.40 0.47 2.03
N ALA A 85 9.90 0.55 3.27
CA ALA A 85 10.34 -0.61 4.02
C ALA A 85 9.20 -1.56 4.39
N LYS A 86 8.04 -1.00 4.75
CA LYS A 86 6.87 -1.78 5.14
C LYS A 86 6.27 -2.55 3.96
N GLU A 87 6.18 -1.90 2.79
CA GLU A 87 5.33 -2.37 1.69
C GLU A 87 6.13 -2.95 0.51
N TYR A 88 7.40 -2.59 0.37
CA TYR A 88 8.21 -2.98 -0.79
C TYR A 88 9.65 -3.37 -0.44
N PRO A 89 9.89 -4.49 0.25
CA PRO A 89 11.23 -4.99 0.55
C PRO A 89 12.08 -5.24 -0.71
N LYS A 90 11.45 -5.58 -1.85
CA LYS A 90 12.15 -5.75 -3.13
C LYS A 90 12.61 -4.42 -3.76
N TRP A 91 11.90 -3.32 -3.51
CA TRP A 91 12.27 -2.00 -4.05
C TRP A 91 13.40 -1.35 -3.25
N GLN A 92 13.55 -1.72 -1.98
CA GLN A 92 14.71 -1.33 -1.19
C GLN A 92 16.02 -1.74 -1.88
N GLN A 93 16.10 -2.92 -2.49
CA GLN A 93 17.31 -3.34 -3.20
C GLN A 93 17.59 -2.54 -4.48
N LYS A 94 16.54 -2.06 -5.17
CA LYS A 94 16.66 -1.31 -6.43
C LYS A 94 16.97 0.18 -6.21
N TRP A 95 16.55 0.75 -5.08
CA TRP A 95 16.68 2.18 -4.76
C TRP A 95 17.54 2.46 -3.51
N ALA A 96 18.00 1.43 -2.80
CA ALA A 96 19.16 1.57 -1.92
C ALA A 96 20.38 1.79 -2.81
N ASN A 97 20.76 3.05 -2.93
CA ASN A 97 21.81 3.57 -3.80
C ASN A 97 23.10 2.72 -3.76
N PRO A 98 23.74 2.38 -4.89
CA PRO A 98 25.10 1.80 -4.92
C PRO A 98 26.20 2.76 -4.43
N THR A 99 25.87 4.00 -4.05
CA THR A 99 26.85 5.04 -3.67
C THR A 99 26.63 5.68 -2.30
N GLY A 100 25.78 5.13 -1.43
CA GLY A 100 25.78 5.47 0.01
C GLY A 100 25.42 6.93 0.38
N ALA A 101 24.94 7.76 -0.54
CA ALA A 101 24.42 9.07 -0.20
C ALA A 101 23.05 8.91 0.50
N LYS A 102 23.02 9.14 1.81
CA LYS A 102 21.78 9.28 2.59
C LYS A 102 20.95 10.43 1.99
N LEU A 103 19.78 10.09 1.46
CA LEU A 103 18.75 11.05 1.04
C LEU A 103 18.07 11.72 2.24
#